data_AF-A0A355F101-F1
#
_entry.id   AF-A0A355F101-F1
#
_cell.length_a   1.000
_cell.length_b   1.000
_cell.length_c   1.000
_cell.angle_alpha   90.00
_cell.angle_beta   90.00
_cell.angle_gamma   90.00
#
_symmetry.space_group_name_H-M   'P 1'
#
loop_
_entity.id
_entity.type
_entity.pdbx_description
1 polymer ?
#
loop_
_entity_poly.entity_id
_entity_poly.type
_entity_poly.pdbx_seq_one_letter_code
_entity_poly.pdbx_strand_id
1 'polypeptide(L)'
;RGRPLCDGDPAEGDLYATVTLPSLTVATVGGGTGLGTARECLNMLGCAGAGNAAKLAEITAALVLAGDLSFGAAIASGEFVQAHEEYGRNRPEAGA
;
A
#
# COMPACT_ATOMS: atom_id res chain seq x y z
N ARG A 1 -7.91 -10.86 17.75
CA ARG A 1 -9.32 -11.21 18.05
C ARG A 1 -10.17 -10.57 16.96
N GLY A 2 -10.58 -11.36 15.96
CA GLY A 2 -11.35 -10.89 14.81
C GLY A 2 -12.79 -10.58 15.21
N ARG A 3 -13.22 -9.35 14.93
CA ARG A 3 -14.64 -8.98 14.88
C ARG A 3 -15.11 -9.18 13.42
N PRO A 4 -16.39 -9.50 13.16
CA PRO A 4 -16.90 -9.55 11.79
C PRO A 4 -16.73 -8.19 11.10
N LEU A 5 -16.48 -8.23 9.80
CA LEU A 5 -16.04 -7.09 8.97
C LEU A 5 -17.14 -6.03 8.73
N CYS A 6 -18.37 -6.28 9.18
CA CYS A 6 -19.55 -5.49 8.84
C CYS A 6 -20.38 -5.12 10.08
N ASP A 7 -19.78 -4.40 11.05
CA ASP A 7 -20.54 -3.75 12.13
C ASP A 7 -20.64 -2.25 11.83
N GLY A 8 -21.48 -1.91 10.86
CA GLY A 8 -21.90 -0.53 10.56
C GLY A 8 -23.39 -0.52 10.32
N ASP A 9 -24.09 0.51 10.82
CA ASP A 9 -25.51 0.71 10.52
C ASP A 9 -25.67 0.88 9.00
N PRO A 10 -26.44 0.02 8.30
CA PRO A 10 -26.68 0.17 6.87
C PRO A 10 -27.38 1.49 6.50
N ALA A 11 -27.83 2.29 7.47
CA ALA A 11 -28.37 3.63 7.26
C ALA A 11 -27.31 4.71 6.95
N GLU A 12 -26.03 4.51 7.27
CA GLU A 12 -25.01 5.59 7.20
C GLU A 12 -24.14 5.57 5.93
N GLY A 13 -24.15 4.49 5.13
CA GLY A 13 -23.44 4.46 3.82
C GLY A 13 -21.91 4.49 3.86
N ASP A 14 -21.29 4.40 5.04
CA ASP A 14 -19.84 4.46 5.24
C ASP A 14 -19.13 3.10 5.09
N LEU A 15 -17.84 3.13 4.76
CA LEU A 15 -16.96 1.95 4.63
C LEU A 15 -16.00 1.86 5.83
N TYR A 16 -16.13 0.79 6.63
CA TYR A 16 -15.18 0.45 7.69
C TYR A 16 -14.17 -0.60 7.20
N ALA A 17 -12.88 -0.26 7.22
CA ALA A 17 -11.80 -1.15 6.81
C ALA A 17 -10.59 -1.06 7.74
N THR A 18 -9.94 -2.20 8.00
CA THR A 18 -8.74 -2.27 8.84
C THR A 18 -7.77 -3.31 8.30
N VAL A 19 -6.48 -3.06 8.44
CA VAL A 19 -5.42 -4.06 8.19
C VAL A 19 -4.66 -4.32 9.49
N THR A 20 -4.28 -5.57 9.73
CA THR A 20 -3.41 -5.96 10.84
C THR A 20 -2.16 -6.63 10.28
N LEU A 21 -1.00 -6.05 10.55
CA LEU A 21 0.30 -6.55 10.12
C LEU A 21 1.09 -7.05 11.35
N PRO A 22 0.89 -8.30 11.79
CA PRO A 22 1.40 -8.77 13.09
C PRO A 22 2.93 -8.87 13.17
N SER A 23 3.59 -8.93 12.01
CA SER A 23 5.03 -9.17 11.90
C SER A 23 5.69 -8.23 10.87
N LEU A 24 5.36 -6.95 10.91
CA LEU A 24 5.98 -5.94 10.04
C LEU A 24 7.36 -5.56 10.58
N THR A 25 8.41 -5.97 9.87
CA THR A 25 9.80 -5.59 10.18
C THR A 25 10.28 -4.52 9.20
N VAL A 26 10.63 -3.34 9.71
CA VAL A 26 11.14 -2.21 8.91
C VAL A 26 12.32 -1.55 9.62
N ALA A 27 13.18 -0.88 8.84
CA ALA A 27 14.33 -0.14 9.35
C ALA A 27 14.55 1.15 8.56
N THR A 28 15.04 2.18 9.25
CA THR A 28 15.39 3.49 8.66
C THR A 28 16.86 3.88 8.85
N VAL A 29 17.63 2.97 9.48
CA VAL A 29 19.08 3.08 9.74
C VAL A 29 19.72 1.70 9.55
N GLY A 30 20.95 1.69 9.03
CA GLY A 30 21.77 0.49 8.88
C GLY A 30 21.47 -0.34 7.64
N GLY A 31 22.35 -1.29 7.33
CA GLY A 31 22.24 -2.17 6.17
C GLY A 31 21.99 -1.42 4.86
N GLY A 32 20.99 -1.88 4.10
CA GLY A 32 20.62 -1.30 2.81
C GLY A 32 19.97 0.09 2.86
N THR A 33 19.53 0.56 4.03
CA THR A 33 18.82 1.87 4.16
C THR A 33 19.72 3.07 3.86
N GLY A 34 21.04 2.87 3.88
CA GLY A 34 22.04 3.89 3.56
C GLY A 34 22.50 3.88 2.10
N LEU A 35 22.00 2.97 1.26
CA LEU A 35 22.56 2.73 -0.07
C LEU A 35 21.65 3.28 -1.18
N GLY A 36 22.25 4.00 -2.13
CA GLY A 36 21.65 4.39 -3.41
C GLY A 36 20.20 4.85 -3.34
N THR A 37 19.36 4.26 -4.19
CA THR A 37 17.94 4.60 -4.32
C THR A 37 17.12 4.31 -3.07
N ALA A 38 17.50 3.33 -2.25
CA ALA A 38 16.78 3.05 -1.00
C ALA A 38 16.89 4.24 -0.03
N ARG A 39 18.06 4.89 0.04
CA ARG A 39 18.24 6.10 0.85
C ARG A 39 17.45 7.28 0.28
N GLU A 40 17.44 7.44 -1.03
CA GLU A 40 16.67 8.49 -1.73
C GLU A 40 15.16 8.33 -1.48
N CYS A 41 14.62 7.12 -1.61
CA CYS A 41 13.22 6.82 -1.29
C CYS A 41 12.89 7.12 0.17
N LEU A 42 13.76 6.76 1.12
CA LEU A 42 13.56 7.10 2.53
C LEU A 42 13.60 8.62 2.76
N ASN A 43 14.42 9.37 2.02
CA ASN A 43 14.42 10.82 2.08
C ASN A 43 13.11 11.40 1.50
N MET A 44 12.62 10.88 0.37
CA MET A 44 11.36 11.30 -0.25
C MET A 44 10.15 11.10 0.69
N LEU A 45 10.14 9.99 1.42
CA LEU A 45 9.10 9.70 2.42
C LEU A 45 9.34 10.47 3.75
N GLY A 46 10.48 11.15 3.90
CA GLY A 46 10.89 11.80 5.14
C GLY A 46 11.04 10.81 6.29
N CYS A 47 11.51 9.59 6.00
CA CYS A 47 11.72 8.51 6.95
C CYS A 47 13.20 8.16 7.13
N ALA A 48 14.12 8.89 6.51
CA ALA A 48 15.54 8.62 6.59
C ALA A 48 16.12 8.92 7.98
N GLY A 49 16.89 7.99 8.56
CA GLY A 49 17.60 8.20 9.82
C GLY A 49 16.91 7.64 11.07
N ALA A 50 17.53 7.85 12.22
CA ALA A 50 17.07 7.30 13.50
C ALA A 50 15.73 7.92 13.93
N GLY A 51 14.91 7.15 14.64
CA GLY A 51 13.59 7.60 15.12
C GLY A 51 12.45 7.52 14.11
N ASN A 52 12.72 7.18 12.85
CA ASN A 52 11.73 7.21 11.77
C ASN A 52 11.10 5.84 11.43
N ALA A 53 11.51 4.74 12.09
CA ALA A 53 11.02 3.40 11.78
C ALA A 53 9.50 3.25 12.00
N ALA A 54 8.94 3.88 13.05
CA ALA A 54 7.51 3.88 13.30
C ALA A 54 6.73 4.60 12.19
N LYS A 55 7.20 5.77 11.76
CA LYS A 55 6.62 6.50 10.63
C LYS A 55 6.62 5.66 9.35
N LEU A 56 7.73 4.97 9.06
CA LEU A 56 7.79 4.07 7.91
C LEU A 56 6.78 2.92 8.05
N ALA A 57 6.65 2.34 9.24
CA ALA A 57 5.67 1.27 9.50
C ALA A 57 4.22 1.73 9.28
N GLU A 58 3.86 2.94 9.74
CA GLU A 58 2.54 3.54 9.51
C GLU A 58 2.27 3.78 8.03
N ILE A 59 3.26 4.34 7.30
CA ILE A 59 3.15 4.52 5.84
C ILE A 59 2.96 3.18 5.13
N THR A 60 3.71 2.15 5.53
CA THR A 60 3.56 0.80 4.95
C THR A 60 2.17 0.23 5.23
N ALA A 61 1.64 0.35 6.45
CA ALA A 61 0.29 -0.11 6.78
C ALA A 61 -0.79 0.63 5.98
N ALA A 62 -0.66 1.96 5.86
CA ALA A 62 -1.57 2.78 5.06
C ALA A 62 -1.51 2.42 3.57
N LEU A 63 -0.32 2.18 3.03
CA LEU A 63 -0.12 1.75 1.64
C LEU A 63 -0.81 0.41 1.36
N VAL A 64 -0.64 -0.57 2.26
CA VAL A 64 -1.30 -1.88 2.13
C VAL A 64 -2.83 -1.71 2.16
N LEU A 65 -3.36 -0.99 3.14
CA LEU A 65 -4.80 -0.78 3.25
C LEU A 65 -5.37 -0.06 2.03
N ALA A 66 -4.72 1.00 1.55
CA ALA A 66 -5.13 1.72 0.36
C ALA A 66 -5.07 0.83 -0.90
N GLY A 67 -4.06 -0.03 -1.01
CA GLY A 67 -3.94 -1.01 -2.08
C GLY A 67 -5.09 -2.00 -2.09
N ASP A 68 -5.41 -2.59 -0.94
CA ASP A 68 -6.51 -3.56 -0.79
C ASP A 68 -7.87 -2.92 -1.11
N LEU A 69 -8.10 -1.69 -0.66
CA LEU A 69 -9.33 -0.94 -0.98
C LEU A 69 -9.44 -0.64 -2.48
N SER A 70 -8.37 -0.15 -3.09
CA SER A 70 -8.33 0.16 -4.52
C SER A 70 -8.56 -1.11 -5.36
N PHE A 71 -7.88 -2.20 -5.01
CA PHE A 71 -8.05 -3.49 -5.68
C PHE A 71 -9.48 -4.04 -5.51
N GLY A 72 -10.02 -4.03 -4.30
CA GLY A 72 -11.39 -4.44 -4.03
C GLY A 72 -12.42 -3.63 -4.82
N ALA A 73 -12.23 -2.30 -4.89
CA ALA A 73 -13.07 -1.41 -5.68
C ALA A 73 -13.01 -1.73 -7.18
N ALA A 74 -11.83 -1.92 -7.75
CA ALA A 74 -11.65 -2.25 -9.18
C ALA A 74 -12.28 -3.59 -9.58
N ILE A 75 -12.25 -4.57 -8.67
CA ILE A 75 -12.95 -5.86 -8.88
C ILE A 75 -14.46 -5.66 -8.79
N ALA A 76 -14.95 -4.93 -7.78
CA ALA A 76 -16.37 -4.66 -7.58
C ALA A 76 -16.99 -3.80 -8.70
N SER A 77 -16.22 -2.86 -9.28
CA SER A 77 -16.64 -2.03 -10.42
C SER A 77 -16.52 -2.72 -11.77
N GLY A 78 -15.80 -3.84 -11.86
CA GLY A 78 -15.49 -4.52 -13.12
C GLY A 78 -14.40 -3.85 -13.96
N GLU A 79 -13.74 -2.80 -13.45
CA GLU A 79 -12.71 -2.03 -14.16
C GLU A 79 -11.34 -2.71 -14.17
N PHE A 80 -11.15 -3.77 -13.38
CA PHE A 80 -9.87 -4.46 -13.23
C PHE A 80 -9.22 -4.83 -14.57
N VAL A 81 -9.97 -5.47 -15.49
CA VAL A 81 -9.45 -5.92 -16.79
C VAL A 81 -9.08 -4.74 -17.68
N GLN A 82 -9.94 -3.73 -17.74
CA GLN A 82 -9.69 -2.53 -18.55
C GLN A 82 -8.40 -1.83 -18.11
N ALA A 83 -8.19 -1.67 -16.80
CA ALA A 83 -6.98 -1.05 -16.26
C ALA A 83 -5.70 -1.85 -16.63
N HIS A 84 -5.78 -3.17 -16.70
CA HIS A 84 -4.65 -4.01 -17.13
C HIS A 84 -4.37 -3.90 -18.62
N GLU A 85 -5.40 -3.84 -19.47
CA GLU A 85 -5.22 -3.63 -20.91
C GLU A 85 -4.61 -2.26 -21.21
N GLU A 86 -5.03 -1.23 -20.49
CA GLU A 86 -4.56 0.15 -20.71
C GLU A 86 -3.16 0.40 -20.12
N TYR A 87 -2.91 0.00 -18.87
CA TYR A 87 -1.69 0.35 -18.13
C TYR A 87 -0.71 -0.81 -17.93
N GLY A 88 -1.13 -2.06 -18.14
CA GLY A 88 -0.34 -3.26 -17.85
C GLY A 88 0.82 -3.53 -18.80
N ARG A 89 0.98 -2.70 -19.85
CA ARG A 89 2.00 -2.88 -20.90
C ARG A 89 1.97 -4.27 -21.56
N ASN A 90 0.78 -4.88 -21.66
CA ASN A 90 0.58 -6.21 -22.23
C ASN A 90 0.82 -6.27 -23.75
N ARG A 91 0.91 -5.12 -24.41
CA ARG A 91 1.13 -5.00 -25.85
C ARG A 91 2.29 -4.04 -26.15
N PRO A 92 3.55 -4.44 -25.85
CA PRO A 92 4.69 -3.63 -26.21
C PRO A 92 4.73 -3.46 -27.73
N GLU A 93 4.88 -2.22 -28.18
CA GLU A 93 5.11 -1.88 -29.59
C GLU A 93 6.33 -2.70 -30.07
N ALA A 94 6.20 -3.41 -31.20
CA ALA A 94 7.31 -4.18 -31.75
C ALA A 94 8.44 -3.23 -32.19
N GLY A 95 9.46 -3.05 -31.35
CA GLY A 95 10.64 -2.23 -31.63
C GLY A 95 11.17 -1.36 -30.49
N ALA A 96 10.62 -1.44 -29.27
CA ALA A 96 11.22 -0.84 -28.06
C ALA A 96 12.18 -1.80 -27.34
#